data_AF-A0A1G9C5Y9-F1
#
_entry.id   AF-A0A1G9C5Y9-F1
#
_cell.length_a   1.000
_cell.length_b   1.000
_cell.length_c   1.000
_cell.angle_alpha   90.00
_cell.angle_beta   90.00
_cell.angle_gamma   90.00
#
_symmetry.space_group_name_H-M   'P 1'
#
loop_
_entity.id
_entity.type
_entity.pdbx_description
1 polymer ?
#
loop_
_entity_poly.entity_id
_entity_poly.type
_entity_poly.pdbx_seq_one_letter_code
_entity_poly.pdbx_strand_id
1 'polypeptide(L)'
;MNWKLRIPLIIFLLGLISAIYQSNPSFFLIENYLFKSVQLFVTLFIVVYLFEKIGINKIKVHFLIGLLIICFGIAVDYFWLFL
;
A
#
# COMPACT_ATOMS: atom_id res chain seq x y z
N MET A 1 5.57 23.26 -4.54
CA MET A 1 4.53 23.08 -3.51
C MET A 1 4.83 21.79 -2.75
N ASN A 2 4.95 21.85 -1.42
CA ASN A 2 5.46 20.73 -0.61
C ASN A 2 4.29 20.00 0.06
N TRP A 3 4.19 18.70 -0.17
CA TRP A 3 3.13 17.84 0.38
C TRP A 3 3.73 16.82 1.34
N LYS A 4 3.01 16.54 2.44
CA LYS A 4 3.40 15.48 3.38
C LYS A 4 3.17 14.12 2.71
N LEU A 5 4.19 13.27 2.76
CA LEU A 5 4.19 12.00 2.04
C LEU A 5 3.24 10.95 2.64
N ARG A 6 2.67 11.19 3.83
CA ARG A 6 1.77 10.25 4.54
C ARG A 6 0.60 9.74 3.68
N ILE A 7 -0.17 10.64 3.07
CA ILE A 7 -1.35 10.25 2.27
C ILE A 7 -0.92 9.53 0.98
N PRO A 8 0.00 10.09 0.16
CA PRO A 8 0.52 9.39 -1.01
C PRO A 8 1.01 7.97 -0.73
N LEU A 9 1.71 7.80 0.38
CA LEU A 9 2.32 6.54 0.76
C LEU A 9 1.31 5.50 1.26
N ILE A 10 0.24 5.91 1.95
CA ILE A 10 -0.87 5.00 2.31
C ILE A 10 -1.56 4.48 1.03
N ILE A 11 -1.84 5.37 0.07
CA ILE A 11 -2.50 4.99 -1.19
C ILE A 11 -1.60 4.04 -2.00
N PHE A 12 -0.30 4.33 -2.06
CA PHE A 12 0.67 3.45 -2.69
C PHE A 12 0.71 2.06 -2.05
N LEU A 13 0.76 2.00 -0.71
CA LEU A 13 0.76 0.74 0.03
C LEU A 13 -0.52 -0.07 -0.17
N LEU A 14 -1.68 0.58 -0.27
CA LEU A 14 -2.95 -0.09 -0.58
C LEU A 14 -2.85 -0.83 -1.91
N GLY A 15 -2.39 -0.16 -2.97
CA GLY A 15 -2.24 -0.78 -4.29
C GLY A 15 -1.22 -1.93 -4.28
N LEU A 16 -0.07 -1.73 -3.64
CA LEU A 16 0.96 -2.77 -3.54
C LEU A 16 0.48 -4.02 -2.79
N ILE A 17 -0.12 -3.84 -1.62
CA ILE A 17 -0.58 -4.96 -0.79
C ILE A 17 -1.73 -5.68 -1.50
N SER A 18 -2.65 -4.94 -2.12
CA SER A 18 -3.72 -5.51 -2.95
C SER A 18 -3.14 -6.39 -4.07
N ALA A 19 -2.21 -5.86 -4.86
CA ALA A 19 -1.55 -6.59 -5.94
C ALA A 19 -0.89 -7.89 -5.44
N ILE A 20 -0.15 -7.83 -4.33
CA ILE A 20 0.55 -9.00 -3.76
C ILE A 20 -0.45 -10.09 -3.36
N TYR A 21 -1.53 -9.74 -2.65
CA TYR A 21 -2.51 -10.73 -2.20
C TYR A 21 -3.41 -11.25 -3.33
N GLN A 22 -3.67 -10.45 -4.36
CA GLN A 22 -4.36 -10.91 -5.57
C GLN A 22 -3.49 -11.88 -6.38
N SER A 23 -2.19 -11.58 -6.50
CA SER A 23 -1.24 -12.41 -7.25
C SER A 23 -1.06 -13.81 -6.67
N ASN A 24 -1.00 -13.88 -5.34
CA ASN A 24 -0.58 -15.06 -4.61
C ASN A 24 -1.62 -15.32 -3.51
N PRO A 25 -2.79 -15.88 -3.85
CA PRO A 25 -3.84 -16.18 -2.87
C PRO A 25 -3.38 -17.17 -1.79
N SER A 26 -2.29 -17.90 -2.01
CA SER A 26 -1.64 -18.78 -1.03
C SER A 26 -1.00 -18.03 0.16
N PHE A 27 -0.81 -16.71 0.07
CA PHE A 27 -0.36 -15.92 1.23
C PHE A 27 -1.45 -15.73 2.30
N PHE A 28 -2.71 -15.98 1.97
CA PHE A 28 -3.75 -15.99 2.98
C PHE A 28 -3.58 -17.20 3.89
N LEU A 29 -3.50 -16.94 5.19
CA LEU A 29 -3.30 -17.98 6.21
C LEU A 29 -4.55 -18.83 6.42
N ILE A 30 -5.73 -18.27 6.10
CA ILE A 30 -7.05 -18.85 6.38
C ILE A 30 -7.96 -18.58 5.18
N GLU A 31 -8.71 -19.57 4.74
CA GLU A 31 -9.58 -19.46 3.56
C GLU A 31 -10.89 -18.68 3.80
N ASN A 32 -11.18 -18.31 5.04
CA ASN A 32 -12.38 -17.56 5.42
C ASN A 32 -12.26 -16.07 5.04
N TYR A 33 -13.23 -15.55 4.29
CA TYR A 33 -13.29 -14.17 3.80
C TYR A 33 -13.13 -13.09 4.88
N LEU A 34 -13.67 -13.29 6.09
CA LEU A 34 -13.50 -12.35 7.20
C LEU A 34 -12.03 -12.29 7.63
N PHE A 35 -11.39 -13.46 7.79
CA PHE A 35 -9.99 -13.54 8.19
C PHE A 35 -9.06 -13.00 7.11
N LYS A 36 -9.35 -13.22 5.82
CA LYS A 36 -8.61 -12.61 4.70
C LYS A 36 -8.63 -11.08 4.77
N SER A 37 -9.82 -10.51 5.03
CA SER A 37 -9.99 -9.06 5.15
C SER A 37 -9.21 -8.51 6.34
N VAL A 38 -9.29 -9.16 7.50
CA VAL A 38 -8.51 -8.79 8.69
C VAL A 38 -7.01 -8.86 8.41
N GLN A 39 -6.54 -9.94 7.77
CA GLN A 39 -5.12 -10.11 7.43
C GLN A 39 -4.61 -9.00 6.51
N LEU A 40 -5.39 -8.59 5.50
CA LEU A 40 -5.05 -7.45 4.63
C LEU A 40 -4.89 -6.15 5.44
N PHE A 41 -5.88 -5.82 6.28
CA PHE A 41 -5.81 -4.61 7.11
C PHE A 41 -4.65 -4.66 8.10
N VAL A 42 -4.44 -5.79 8.77
CA VAL A 42 -3.33 -5.97 9.71
C VAL A 42 -1.98 -5.78 8.99
N THR A 43 -1.82 -6.37 7.80
CA THR A 43 -0.60 -6.21 7.00
C THR A 43 -0.37 -4.74 6.66
N LEU A 44 -1.41 -4.04 6.20
CA LEU A 44 -1.33 -2.62 5.89
C LEU A 44 -0.96 -1.78 7.12
N PHE A 45 -1.62 -2.02 8.25
CA PHE A 45 -1.33 -1.30 9.50
C PHE A 45 0.11 -1.52 9.95
N ILE A 46 0.64 -2.74 9.85
CA ILE A 46 2.03 -3.06 10.22
C ILE A 46 3.00 -2.27 9.34
N VAL A 47 2.81 -2.29 8.01
CA VAL A 47 3.72 -1.59 7.09
C VAL A 47 3.63 -0.07 7.27
N VAL A 48 2.43 0.47 7.42
CA VAL A 48 2.24 1.89 7.72
C VAL A 48 2.92 2.25 9.04
N TYR A 49 2.70 1.47 10.10
CA TYR A 49 3.32 1.70 11.41
C TYR A 49 4.86 1.68 11.33
N LEU A 50 5.44 0.74 10.57
CA LEU A 50 6.89 0.70 10.33
C LEU A 50 7.37 1.99 9.65
N PHE A 51 6.67 2.46 8.62
CA PHE A 51 7.01 3.72 7.95
C PHE A 51 6.81 4.96 8.83
N GLU A 52 5.84 4.94 9.74
CA GLU A 52 5.70 6.00 10.75
C GLU A 52 6.84 5.98 11.75
N LYS A 53 7.29 4.80 12.19
CA LYS A 53 8.41 4.63 13.11
C LYS A 53 9.74 5.06 12.50
N ILE A 54 9.95 4.80 11.21
CA ILE A 54 11.13 5.26 10.45
C ILE A 54 11.05 6.76 10.16
N GLY A 55 9.87 7.39 10.32
CA GLY A 55 9.68 8.82 10.10
C GLY A 55 9.47 9.23 8.64
N ILE A 56 9.26 8.27 7.73
CA ILE A 56 9.03 8.51 6.30
C ILE A 56 7.78 9.36 6.09
N ASN A 57 6.76 9.19 6.94
CA ASN A 57 5.52 9.98 6.91
C ASN A 57 5.72 11.50 7.15
N LYS A 58 6.83 11.91 7.79
CA LYS A 58 7.17 13.31 8.08
C LYS A 58 7.90 13.99 6.93
N ILE A 59 8.41 13.22 5.97
CA ILE A 59 9.12 13.74 4.81
C ILE A 59 8.15 14.57 3.97
N LYS A 60 8.58 15.78 3.64
CA LYS A 60 7.89 16.67 2.71
C LYS A 60 8.50 16.46 1.34
N VAL A 61 7.67 16.09 0.37
CA VAL A 61 8.11 15.94 -1.02
C VAL A 61 7.45 16.97 -1.90
N HIS A 62 8.00 17.18 -3.09
CA HIS A 62 7.33 17.94 -4.11
C HIS A 62 6.00 17.25 -4.48
N PHE A 63 4.94 18.02 -4.69
CA PHE A 63 3.61 17.49 -5.02
C PHE A 63 3.65 16.44 -6.16
N LEU A 64 4.45 16.70 -7.21
CA LEU A 64 4.61 15.82 -8.36
C LEU A 64 5.18 14.44 -7.98
N ILE A 65 6.08 14.37 -6.99
CA ILE A 65 6.63 13.12 -6.48
C ILE A 65 5.55 12.34 -5.73
N GLY A 66 4.75 13.02 -4.92
CA GLY A 66 3.60 12.39 -4.24
C GLY A 66 2.61 11.80 -5.24
N LEU A 67 2.32 12.53 -6.32
CA LEU A 67 1.42 12.06 -7.38
C LEU A 67 2.00 10.87 -8.14
N LEU A 68 3.30 10.87 -8.47
CA LEU A 68 3.98 9.73 -9.07
C LEU A 68 3.91 8.47 -8.19
N ILE A 69 4.09 8.61 -6.87
CA ILE A 69 4.00 7.50 -5.93
C ILE A 69 2.59 6.87 -5.94
N ILE A 70 1.55 7.72 -5.97
CA ILE A 70 0.16 7.25 -6.05
C ILE A 70 -0.08 6.53 -7.38
N CYS A 71 0.30 7.15 -8.50
CA CYS A 71 0.14 6.56 -9.83
C CYS A 71 0.87 5.22 -9.93
N PHE A 72 2.06 5.11 -9.34
CA PHE A 72 2.83 3.86 -9.34
C PHE A 72 2.12 2.74 -8.58
N GLY A 73 1.53 3.03 -7.41
CA GLY A 73 0.76 2.03 -6.66
C GLY A 73 -0.46 1.53 -7.41
N ILE A 74 -1.19 2.43 -8.07
CA ILE A 74 -2.35 2.08 -8.91
C ILE A 74 -1.91 1.29 -10.14
N ALA A 75 -0.80 1.67 -10.77
CA ALA A 75 -0.28 0.99 -11.95
C ALA A 75 0.14 -0.45 -11.62
N VAL A 76 0.77 -0.68 -10.46
CA VAL A 76 1.14 -2.02 -9.98
C VAL A 76 -0.09 -2.88 -9.75
N ASP A 77 -1.11 -2.35 -9.06
CA ASP A 77 -2.37 -3.06 -8.82
C ASP A 77 -3.06 -3.43 -10.15
N TYR A 78 -3.16 -2.49 -11.08
CA TYR A 78 -3.77 -2.72 -12.38
C TYR A 78 -3.00 -3.74 -13.23
N PHE A 79 -1.66 -3.65 -13.24
CA PHE A 79 -0.82 -4.59 -13.98
C PHE A 79 -1.01 -6.02 -13.46
N TRP A 80 -1.13 -6.18 -12.14
CA TRP A 80 -1.31 -7.48 -11.52
C TRP A 80 -2.72 -8.04 -11.60
N LEU A 81 -3.73 -7.16 -11.70
CA LEU A 81 -5.11 -7.57 -11.93
C LEU A 81 -5.31 -8.14 -13.35
N PHE A 82 -4.53 -7.69 -14.32
CA PHE A 82 -4.64 -8.12 -15.72
C PHE A 82 -3.81 -9.38 -16.05
N LEU A 83 -2.94 -9.81 -15.14
CA LEU A 83 -1.96 -10.89 -15.34
C LEU A 83 -2.42 -12.19 -14.67
#